data_AF-A0A7S0FZB8-F1
#
_entry.id   AF-A0A7S0FZB8-F1
#
_cell.length_a   1.000
_cell.length_b   1.000
_cell.length_c   1.000
_cell.angle_alpha   90.00
_cell.angle_beta   90.00
_cell.angle_gamma   90.00
#
_symmetry.space_group_name_H-M   'P 1'
#
loop_
_entity.id
_entity.type
_entity.pdbx_description
1 polymer ?
#
loop_
_entity_poly.entity_id
_entity_poly.type
_entity_poly.pdbx_seq_one_letter_code
_entity_poly.pdbx_strand_id
1 'polypeptide(L)'
;ATTSKMHTAVKIRPAYSGPVVHVLDASRSVTVVSSLLDEKNTDDFVADVDEEYEELREEHYAGLEERKFLSLSEARESKFEIDFLTRPPAVKPSFIGRREVLELPLEQLVPYIDWNPFFSTWQIRGKYPNRGYPKIFNDPDVGAQALELHKDAKEMLQEFIEGKVLRANGVVAFHPANSVGDDIEVYSDDQNRSEQTRIGVLHTLRQQCEKETDDPYMAM
;
A
#
# COMPACT_ATOMS: atom_id res chain seq x y z
N ALA A 1 -7.05 -0.58 2.55
CA ALA A 1 -8.41 -0.16 2.14
C ALA A 1 -8.25 0.96 1.13
N THR A 2 -8.80 0.82 -0.07
CA THR A 2 -8.72 1.83 -1.14
C THR A 2 -9.80 2.90 -1.03
N THR A 3 -10.81 2.69 -0.17
CA THR A 3 -11.86 3.66 0.08
C THR A 3 -11.42 4.67 1.15
N SER A 4 -11.80 5.93 0.97
CA SER A 4 -11.65 6.98 1.97
C SER A 4 -12.87 7.87 1.96
N LYS A 5 -13.09 8.60 3.05
CA LYS A 5 -14.18 9.57 3.16
C LYS A 5 -14.07 10.62 2.06
N MET A 6 -12.86 11.16 1.88
CA MET A 6 -12.53 12.12 0.81
C MET A 6 -12.83 11.57 -0.60
N HIS A 7 -12.37 10.35 -0.92
CA HIS A 7 -12.65 9.75 -2.23
C HIS A 7 -14.16 9.54 -2.42
N THR A 8 -14.87 9.15 -1.37
CA THR A 8 -16.32 8.94 -1.42
C THR A 8 -17.05 10.25 -1.69
N ALA A 9 -16.72 11.31 -0.95
CA ALA A 9 -17.29 12.65 -1.12
C ALA A 9 -17.02 13.25 -2.52
N VAL A 10 -15.80 13.08 -3.04
CA VAL A 10 -15.36 13.72 -4.29
C VAL A 10 -15.75 12.93 -5.54
N LYS A 11 -15.70 11.58 -5.49
CA LYS A 11 -15.82 10.73 -6.69
C LYS A 11 -17.06 9.83 -6.73
N ILE A 12 -17.61 9.43 -5.58
CA ILE A 12 -18.71 8.45 -5.52
C ILE A 12 -20.05 9.15 -5.28
N ARG A 13 -20.15 9.99 -4.24
CA ARG A 13 -21.39 10.69 -3.84
C ARG A 13 -22.05 11.45 -4.99
N PRO A 14 -21.32 12.19 -5.86
CA PRO A 14 -21.94 12.95 -6.96
C PRO A 14 -22.54 12.06 -8.06
N ALA A 15 -22.15 10.79 -8.13
CA ALA A 15 -22.58 9.86 -9.17
C ALA A 15 -23.85 9.06 -8.80
N TYR A 16 -24.39 9.25 -7.59
CA TYR A 16 -25.58 8.54 -7.12
C TYR A 16 -26.55 9.49 -6.44
N SER A 17 -27.85 9.31 -6.67
CA SER A 17 -28.90 10.19 -6.14
C SER A 17 -29.35 9.81 -4.72
N GLY A 18 -29.13 8.58 -4.29
CA GLY A 18 -29.47 8.13 -2.93
C GLY A 18 -28.33 8.36 -1.93
N PRO A 19 -28.54 7.99 -0.65
CA PRO A 19 -27.52 8.13 0.39
C PRO A 19 -26.25 7.36 0.06
N VAL A 20 -25.08 8.00 0.24
CA VAL A 20 -23.77 7.37 0.13
C VAL A 20 -23.00 7.66 1.40
N VAL A 21 -22.60 6.63 2.13
CA VAL A 21 -21.88 6.79 3.40
C VAL A 21 -20.63 5.93 3.40
N HIS A 22 -19.47 6.58 3.59
CA HIS A 22 -18.20 5.93 3.88
C HIS A 22 -18.13 5.54 5.35
N VAL A 23 -17.82 4.27 5.62
CA VAL A 23 -17.65 3.77 6.98
C VAL A 23 -16.23 3.22 7.14
N LEU A 24 -15.56 3.64 8.23
CA LEU A 24 -14.16 3.31 8.48
C LEU A 24 -13.91 1.86 8.86
N ASP A 25 -14.81 1.26 9.65
CA ASP A 25 -14.66 -0.10 10.16
C ASP A 25 -16.02 -0.76 10.44
N ALA A 26 -15.99 -2.07 10.71
CA ALA A 26 -17.18 -2.87 10.94
C ALA A 26 -17.97 -2.42 12.18
N SER A 27 -17.31 -1.93 13.23
CA SER A 27 -17.99 -1.50 14.46
C SER A 27 -18.88 -0.28 14.23
N ARG A 28 -18.44 0.65 13.37
CA ARG A 28 -19.21 1.85 13.01
C ARG A 28 -20.32 1.57 12.01
N SER A 29 -20.23 0.46 11.27
CA SER A 29 -21.21 0.10 10.23
C SER A 29 -22.59 -0.16 10.84
N VAL A 30 -22.65 -0.74 12.05
CA VAL A 30 -23.91 -1.03 12.74
C VAL A 30 -24.67 0.25 13.06
N THR A 31 -24.00 1.27 13.62
CA THR A 31 -24.62 2.55 13.97
C THR A 31 -25.10 3.30 12.73
N VAL A 32 -24.31 3.30 11.66
CA VAL A 32 -24.68 3.94 10.39
C VAL A 32 -25.92 3.27 9.79
N VAL A 33 -25.94 1.94 9.70
CA VAL A 33 -27.11 1.20 9.18
C VAL A 33 -28.33 1.44 10.06
N SER A 34 -28.18 1.44 11.39
CA SER A 34 -29.28 1.73 12.29
C SER A 34 -29.85 3.14 12.08
N SER A 35 -29.00 4.13 11.80
CA SER A 35 -29.42 5.51 11.55
C SER A 35 -30.15 5.64 10.21
N LEU A 36 -29.69 4.91 9.19
CA LEU A 36 -30.33 4.87 7.86
C LEU A 36 -31.66 4.09 7.82
N LEU A 37 -31.94 3.28 8.84
CA LEU A 37 -33.20 2.52 8.95
C LEU A 37 -34.19 3.18 9.93
N ASP A 38 -33.78 4.21 10.66
CA ASP A 38 -34.64 4.94 11.58
C ASP A 38 -35.44 5.99 10.82
N GLU A 39 -36.71 5.69 10.52
CA GLU A 39 -37.61 6.56 9.74
C GLU A 39 -37.72 7.99 10.29
N LYS A 40 -37.41 8.23 11.57
CA LYS A 40 -37.48 9.56 12.17
C LYS A 40 -36.21 10.39 12.01
N ASN A 41 -35.06 9.72 11.93
CA ASN A 41 -33.75 10.35 11.98
C ASN A 41 -32.95 10.18 10.67
N THR A 42 -33.45 9.38 9.73
CA THR A 42 -32.76 9.07 8.46
C THR A 42 -32.52 10.34 7.64
N ASP A 43 -33.54 11.19 7.49
CA ASP A 43 -33.43 12.40 6.66
C ASP A 43 -32.40 13.38 7.25
N ASP A 44 -32.42 13.61 8.56
CA ASP A 44 -31.45 14.46 9.25
C ASP A 44 -30.03 13.89 9.14
N PHE A 45 -29.87 12.58 9.35
CA PHE A 45 -28.57 11.91 9.23
C PHE A 45 -28.00 11.99 7.80
N VAL A 46 -28.84 11.82 6.78
CA VAL A 46 -28.41 11.93 5.37
C VAL A 46 -28.03 13.37 5.05
N ALA A 47 -28.80 14.35 5.54
CA ALA A 47 -28.48 15.76 5.37
C ALA A 47 -27.12 16.13 6.00
N ASP A 48 -26.86 15.68 7.23
CA ASP A 48 -25.57 15.91 7.91
C ASP A 48 -24.39 15.33 7.14
N VAL A 49 -24.53 14.11 6.60
CA VAL A 49 -23.47 13.47 5.80
C VAL A 49 -23.27 14.20 4.47
N ASP A 50 -24.34 14.66 3.84
CA ASP A 50 -24.28 15.39 2.58
C ASP A 50 -23.60 16.76 2.76
N GLU A 51 -23.91 17.48 3.84
CA GLU A 51 -23.22 18.73 4.22
C GLU A 51 -21.73 18.49 4.43
N GLU A 52 -21.37 17.48 5.23
CA GLU A 52 -19.97 17.13 5.46
C GLU A 52 -19.25 16.76 4.14
N TYR A 53 -19.92 16.06 3.22
CA TYR A 53 -19.33 15.69 1.93
C TYR A 53 -19.24 16.86 0.97
N GLU A 54 -20.04 17.91 1.13
CA GLU A 54 -19.87 19.16 0.41
C GLU A 54 -18.64 19.89 0.93
N GLU A 55 -18.52 20.09 2.24
CA GLU A 55 -17.37 20.76 2.87
C GLU A 55 -16.04 20.10 2.48
N LEU A 56 -15.95 18.76 2.60
CA LEU A 56 -14.74 18.02 2.21
C LEU A 56 -14.39 18.18 0.73
N ARG A 57 -15.42 18.33 -0.13
CA ARG A 57 -15.22 18.46 -1.57
C ARG A 57 -14.77 19.87 -1.93
N GLU A 58 -15.34 20.89 -1.30
CA GLU A 58 -14.90 22.28 -1.42
C GLU A 58 -13.44 22.42 -0.96
N GLU A 59 -13.10 21.89 0.22
CA GLU A 59 -11.72 21.88 0.72
C GLU A 59 -10.76 21.18 -0.25
N HIS A 60 -11.17 20.03 -0.80
CA HIS A 60 -10.36 19.30 -1.77
C HIS A 60 -10.06 20.11 -3.02
N TYR A 61 -11.08 20.74 -3.62
CA TYR A 61 -10.89 21.53 -4.84
C TYR A 61 -10.10 22.81 -4.59
N ALA A 62 -10.35 23.50 -3.47
CA ALA A 62 -9.54 24.65 -3.06
C ALA A 62 -8.05 24.26 -2.90
N GLY A 63 -7.77 23.13 -2.25
CA GLY A 63 -6.41 22.62 -2.08
C GLY A 63 -5.74 22.15 -3.38
N LEU A 64 -6.49 21.90 -4.46
CA LEU A 64 -5.91 21.62 -5.78
C LEU A 64 -5.41 22.89 -6.47
N GLU A 65 -6.05 24.05 -6.23
CA GLU A 65 -5.62 25.33 -6.80
C GLU A 65 -4.26 25.80 -6.25
N GLU A 66 -3.95 25.43 -4.99
CA GLU A 66 -2.67 25.76 -4.36
C GLU A 66 -1.51 24.89 -4.88
N ARG A 67 -1.80 23.72 -5.46
CA ARG A 67 -0.75 22.80 -5.94
C ARG A 67 -0.20 23.26 -7.28
N LYS A 68 1.02 23.78 -7.24
CA LYS A 68 1.79 24.08 -8.43
C LYS A 68 2.52 22.84 -8.91
N PHE A 69 2.49 22.63 -10.22
CA PHE A 69 3.18 21.52 -10.88
C PHE A 69 4.16 22.07 -11.91
N LEU A 70 5.36 21.50 -11.92
CA LEU A 70 6.30 21.72 -13.01
C LEU A 70 5.85 20.99 -14.27
N SER A 71 6.25 21.51 -15.42
CA SER A 71 6.20 20.74 -16.65
C SER A 71 7.07 19.48 -16.52
N LEU A 72 6.73 18.43 -17.27
CA LEU A 72 7.50 17.19 -17.24
C LEU A 72 8.96 17.39 -17.68
N SER A 73 9.21 18.32 -18.61
CA SER A 73 10.56 18.70 -19.03
C SER A 73 11.37 19.30 -17.89
N GLU A 74 10.82 20.27 -17.16
CA GLU A 74 11.51 20.91 -16.03
C GLU A 74 11.80 19.89 -14.91
N ALA A 75 10.83 19.05 -14.58
CA ALA A 75 11.03 18.00 -13.58
C ALA A 75 12.14 17.00 -14.00
N ARG A 76 12.31 16.73 -15.30
CA ARG A 76 13.37 15.85 -15.83
C ARG A 76 14.75 16.50 -15.80
N GLU A 77 14.83 17.82 -15.95
CA GLU A 77 16.07 18.57 -15.80
C GLU A 77 16.57 18.53 -14.36
N SER A 78 15.66 18.61 -13.38
CA SER A 78 15.95 18.50 -11.95
C SER A 78 15.85 17.06 -11.41
N LYS A 79 16.21 16.06 -12.22
CA LYS A 79 16.21 14.65 -11.79
C LYS A 79 17.32 14.36 -10.79
N PHE A 80 17.18 13.25 -10.07
CA PHE A 80 18.29 12.71 -9.29
C PHE A 80 19.38 12.16 -10.21
N GLU A 81 20.59 12.68 -10.08
CA GLU A 81 21.75 12.23 -10.86
C GLU A 81 22.67 11.36 -10.01
N ILE A 82 22.97 10.17 -10.54
CA ILE A 82 23.91 9.24 -9.92
C ILE A 82 25.25 9.38 -10.65
N ASP A 83 26.26 9.83 -9.91
CA ASP A 83 27.63 9.78 -10.40
C ASP A 83 28.16 8.34 -10.33
N PHE A 84 28.10 7.64 -11.45
CA PHE A 84 28.56 6.25 -11.56
C PHE A 84 30.08 6.09 -11.47
N LEU A 85 30.86 7.18 -11.56
CA LEU A 85 32.30 7.13 -11.36
C LEU A 85 32.64 7.01 -9.87
N THR A 86 31.90 7.72 -9.01
CA THR A 86 32.07 7.64 -7.55
C THR A 86 31.22 6.56 -6.91
N ARG A 87 30.11 6.15 -7.56
CA ARG A 87 29.22 5.06 -7.13
C ARG A 87 29.10 4.03 -8.24
N PRO A 88 30.01 3.03 -8.31
CA PRO A 88 29.96 2.05 -9.37
C PRO A 88 28.60 1.33 -9.40
N PRO A 89 28.13 0.89 -10.59
CA PRO A 89 26.87 0.17 -10.72
C PRO A 89 26.76 -1.02 -9.76
N ALA A 90 25.52 -1.38 -9.43
CA ALA A 90 25.23 -2.50 -8.55
C ALA A 90 25.92 -3.80 -9.00
N VAL A 91 26.31 -4.61 -8.03
CA VAL A 91 26.98 -5.90 -8.27
C VAL A 91 26.09 -6.78 -9.13
N LYS A 92 26.70 -7.45 -10.11
CA LYS A 92 26.01 -8.43 -10.94
C LYS A 92 25.35 -9.50 -10.05
N PRO A 93 24.04 -9.74 -10.19
CA PRO A 93 23.37 -10.79 -9.43
C PRO A 93 24.00 -12.17 -9.66
N SER A 94 23.86 -13.07 -8.69
CA SER A 94 24.43 -14.43 -8.76
C SER A 94 23.83 -15.29 -9.88
N PHE A 95 22.71 -14.86 -10.47
CA PHE A 95 22.11 -15.43 -11.67
C PHE A 95 21.34 -14.39 -12.46
N ILE A 96 21.14 -14.65 -13.74
CA ILE A 96 20.27 -13.87 -14.63
C ILE A 96 19.17 -14.80 -15.15
N GLY A 97 17.98 -14.24 -15.36
CA GLY A 97 16.79 -14.96 -15.75
C GLY A 97 15.89 -15.32 -14.57
N ARG A 98 14.87 -16.12 -14.87
CA ARG A 98 13.82 -16.53 -13.94
C ARG A 98 14.22 -17.77 -13.15
N ARG A 99 13.98 -17.76 -11.85
CA ARG A 99 14.02 -18.94 -10.97
C ARG A 99 12.70 -19.08 -10.22
N GLU A 100 12.15 -20.27 -10.27
CA GLU A 100 10.96 -20.62 -9.52
C GLU A 100 11.36 -21.21 -8.16
N VAL A 101 10.60 -20.84 -7.15
CA VAL A 101 10.69 -21.42 -5.81
C VAL A 101 9.33 -22.06 -5.56
N LEU A 102 9.25 -23.37 -5.79
CA LEU A 102 8.03 -24.13 -5.62
C LEU A 102 8.07 -24.90 -4.31
N GLU A 103 6.93 -24.98 -3.65
CA GLU A 103 6.74 -25.74 -2.41
C GLU A 103 7.75 -25.34 -1.31
N LEU A 104 7.97 -24.04 -1.14
CA LEU A 104 8.83 -23.53 -0.07
C LEU A 104 8.25 -23.96 1.29
N PRO A 105 9.03 -24.60 2.18
CA PRO A 105 8.54 -25.03 3.48
C PRO A 105 8.03 -23.84 4.29
N LEU A 106 6.78 -23.90 4.75
CA LEU A 106 6.14 -22.81 5.48
C LEU A 106 6.86 -22.53 6.80
N GLU A 107 7.51 -23.53 7.39
CA GLU A 107 8.34 -23.42 8.59
C GLU A 107 9.48 -22.40 8.42
N GLN A 108 9.98 -22.23 7.19
CA GLN A 108 11.00 -21.22 6.90
C GLN A 108 10.41 -19.81 6.80
N LEU A 109 9.11 -19.69 6.53
CA LEU A 109 8.40 -18.41 6.41
C LEU A 109 7.88 -17.90 7.76
N VAL A 110 7.51 -18.79 8.67
CA VAL A 110 6.95 -18.42 10.00
C VAL A 110 7.80 -17.38 10.75
N PRO A 111 9.15 -17.47 10.80
CA PRO A 111 9.98 -16.47 11.48
C PRO A 111 9.94 -15.07 10.84
N TYR A 112 9.51 -14.96 9.58
CA TYR A 112 9.43 -13.70 8.83
C TYR A 112 8.04 -13.07 8.86
N ILE A 113 7.07 -13.68 9.56
CA ILE A 113 5.74 -13.10 9.75
C ILE A 113 5.86 -11.86 10.63
N ASP A 114 5.48 -10.70 10.08
CA ASP A 114 5.13 -9.54 10.89
C ASP A 114 3.71 -9.73 11.46
N TRP A 115 3.62 -9.84 12.77
CA TRP A 115 2.35 -10.04 13.48
C TRP A 115 1.58 -8.73 13.71
N ASN A 116 2.17 -7.55 13.45
CA ASN A 116 1.47 -6.27 13.65
C ASN A 116 0.23 -6.12 12.74
N PRO A 117 0.31 -6.39 11.42
CA PRO A 117 -0.87 -6.40 10.56
C PRO A 117 -1.90 -7.46 10.97
N PHE A 118 -1.45 -8.60 11.49
CA PHE A 118 -2.35 -9.66 11.97
C PHE A 118 -3.22 -9.17 13.13
N PHE A 119 -2.64 -8.62 14.20
CA PHE A 119 -3.44 -8.06 15.31
C PHE A 119 -4.30 -6.87 14.88
N SER A 120 -3.78 -6.03 13.97
CA SER A 120 -4.54 -4.90 13.41
C SER A 120 -5.78 -5.36 12.66
N THR A 121 -5.69 -6.47 11.92
CA THR A 121 -6.82 -7.08 11.19
C THR A 121 -7.90 -7.55 12.15
N TRP A 122 -7.52 -8.12 13.30
CA TRP A 122 -8.43 -8.54 14.36
C TRP A 122 -8.88 -7.41 15.30
N GLN A 123 -8.54 -6.16 15.00
CA GLN A 123 -8.84 -4.98 15.83
C GLN A 123 -8.32 -5.09 17.27
N ILE A 124 -7.33 -5.94 17.53
CA ILE A 124 -6.61 -5.98 18.80
C ILE A 124 -5.58 -4.85 18.77
N ARG A 125 -5.96 -3.70 19.32
CA ARG A 125 -5.11 -2.51 19.41
C ARG A 125 -4.78 -2.25 20.88
N GLY A 126 -3.50 -2.19 21.21
CA GLY A 126 -3.07 -1.77 22.54
C GLY A 126 -3.48 -0.34 22.85
N LYS A 127 -3.55 0.01 24.13
CA LYS A 127 -3.90 1.35 24.62
C LYS A 127 -3.03 2.46 24.03
N TYR A 128 -1.80 2.11 23.62
CA TYR A 128 -0.90 2.98 22.89
C TYR A 128 -0.68 2.43 21.48
N PRO A 129 -0.99 3.20 20.41
CA PRO A 129 -0.88 2.74 19.03
C PRO A 129 0.54 2.30 18.62
N ASN A 130 1.56 2.72 19.38
CA ASN A 130 2.96 2.36 19.15
C ASN A 130 3.42 1.09 19.89
N ARG A 131 2.52 0.37 20.57
CA ARG A 131 2.81 -0.92 21.23
C ARG A 131 2.44 -2.07 20.29
N GLY A 132 3.24 -2.25 19.26
CA GLY A 132 3.15 -3.41 18.38
C GLY A 132 3.59 -4.72 19.04
N TYR A 133 3.51 -5.81 18.29
CA TYR A 133 4.12 -7.09 18.63
C TYR A 133 5.62 -6.94 18.92
N PRO A 134 6.17 -7.61 19.95
CA PRO A 134 5.48 -8.48 20.93
C PRO A 134 4.94 -7.74 22.16
N LYS A 135 5.07 -6.40 22.25
CA LYS A 135 4.69 -5.62 23.43
C LYS A 135 3.19 -5.63 23.71
N ILE A 136 2.36 -5.86 22.69
CA ILE A 136 0.90 -5.96 22.81
C ILE A 136 0.43 -7.02 23.81
N PHE A 137 1.23 -8.07 24.03
CA PHE A 137 0.91 -9.12 25.00
C PHE A 137 0.89 -8.65 26.46
N ASN A 138 1.58 -7.55 26.76
CA ASN A 138 1.62 -6.96 28.09
C ASN A 138 0.65 -5.77 28.22
N ASP A 139 -0.23 -5.56 27.25
CA ASP A 139 -1.24 -4.53 27.34
C ASP A 139 -2.32 -4.93 28.36
N PRO A 140 -2.68 -4.05 29.30
CA PRO A 140 -3.64 -4.39 30.37
C PRO A 140 -5.06 -4.63 29.85
N ASP A 141 -5.43 -4.03 28.72
CA ASP A 141 -6.80 -4.06 28.21
C ASP A 141 -6.99 -5.22 27.21
N VAL A 142 -5.98 -5.48 26.37
CA VAL A 142 -6.09 -6.44 25.26
C VAL A 142 -5.03 -7.56 25.25
N GLY A 143 -4.10 -7.58 26.20
CA GLY A 143 -2.96 -8.49 26.19
C GLY A 143 -3.35 -9.97 26.31
N ALA A 144 -4.35 -10.27 27.13
CA ALA A 144 -4.86 -11.64 27.30
C ALA A 144 -5.45 -12.19 25.99
N GLN A 145 -6.29 -11.41 25.32
CA GLN A 145 -6.89 -11.77 24.03
C GLN A 145 -5.83 -11.83 22.93
N ALA A 146 -4.83 -10.95 22.96
CA ALA A 146 -3.70 -11.00 22.03
C ALA A 146 -2.90 -12.30 22.16
N LEU A 147 -2.65 -12.76 23.40
CA LEU A 147 -1.96 -14.01 23.67
C LEU A 147 -2.77 -15.22 23.20
N GLU A 148 -4.07 -15.25 23.49
CA GLU A 148 -4.98 -16.30 23.05
C GLU A 148 -5.05 -16.37 21.51
N LEU A 149 -5.32 -15.25 20.85
CA LEU A 149 -5.39 -15.19 19.39
C LEU A 149 -4.06 -15.62 18.73
N HIS A 150 -2.93 -15.20 19.28
CA HIS A 150 -1.62 -15.59 18.75
C HIS A 150 -1.33 -17.08 18.97
N LYS A 151 -1.77 -17.65 20.09
CA LYS A 151 -1.68 -19.08 20.35
C LYS A 151 -2.50 -19.86 19.31
N ASP A 152 -3.77 -19.50 19.12
CA ASP A 152 -4.66 -20.15 18.16
C ASP A 152 -4.11 -20.05 16.73
N ALA A 153 -3.58 -18.88 16.35
CA ALA A 153 -2.95 -18.69 15.05
C ALA A 153 -1.71 -19.59 14.86
N LYS A 154 -0.92 -19.80 15.92
CA LYS A 154 0.23 -20.70 15.88
C LYS A 154 -0.18 -22.17 15.79
N GLU A 155 -1.21 -22.58 16.50
CA GLU A 155 -1.76 -23.94 16.42
C GLU A 155 -2.27 -24.21 14.99
N MET A 156 -3.01 -23.27 14.41
CA MET A 156 -3.49 -23.36 13.03
C MET A 156 -2.35 -23.38 12.00
N LEU A 157 -1.29 -22.57 12.20
CA LEU A 157 -0.11 -22.62 11.34
C LEU A 157 0.56 -24.01 11.40
N GLN A 158 0.62 -24.62 12.58
CA GLN A 158 1.18 -25.96 12.75
C GLN A 158 0.33 -27.00 12.00
N GLU A 159 -1.00 -26.93 12.09
CA GLU A 159 -1.90 -27.80 11.33
C GLU A 159 -1.70 -27.64 9.81
N PHE A 160 -1.53 -26.41 9.31
CA PHE A 160 -1.28 -26.15 7.89
C PHE A 160 0.06 -26.72 7.42
N ILE A 161 1.08 -26.65 8.27
CA ILE A 161 2.41 -27.20 8.04
C ILE A 161 2.34 -28.74 7.98
N GLU A 162 1.82 -29.38 9.03
CA GLU A 162 1.77 -30.84 9.16
C GLU A 162 0.85 -31.47 8.12
N GLY A 163 -0.32 -30.86 7.90
CA GLY A 163 -1.30 -31.31 6.93
C GLY A 163 -0.96 -30.95 5.49
N LYS A 164 0.08 -30.14 5.25
CA LYS A 164 0.47 -29.61 3.93
C LYS A 164 -0.72 -29.02 3.15
N VAL A 165 -1.60 -28.33 3.89
CA VAL A 165 -2.86 -27.77 3.35
C VAL A 165 -2.59 -26.57 2.45
N LEU A 166 -1.52 -25.83 2.72
CA LEU A 166 -1.09 -24.66 1.98
C LEU A 166 0.28 -24.92 1.32
N ARG A 167 0.50 -24.30 0.15
CA ARG A 167 1.79 -24.32 -0.55
C ARG A 167 2.26 -22.90 -0.80
N ALA A 168 3.49 -22.59 -0.42
CA ALA A 168 4.13 -21.33 -0.77
C ALA A 168 4.93 -21.49 -2.07
N ASN A 169 4.55 -20.75 -3.09
CA ASN A 169 5.25 -20.68 -4.37
C ASN A 169 5.64 -19.24 -4.66
N GLY A 170 6.78 -19.06 -5.30
CA GLY A 170 7.28 -17.75 -5.69
C GLY A 170 8.14 -17.83 -6.95
N VAL A 171 8.39 -16.67 -7.52
CA VAL A 171 9.31 -16.51 -8.64
C VAL A 171 10.19 -15.31 -8.39
N VAL A 172 11.49 -15.48 -8.63
CA VAL A 172 12.47 -14.40 -8.59
C VAL A 172 13.16 -14.33 -9.94
N ALA A 173 13.34 -13.12 -10.46
CA ALA A 173 14.01 -12.91 -11.73
C ALA A 173 14.94 -11.72 -11.63
N PHE A 174 16.15 -11.88 -12.18
CA PHE A 174 17.11 -10.79 -12.34
C PHE A 174 17.41 -10.63 -13.82
N HIS A 175 17.36 -9.40 -14.31
CA HIS A 175 17.63 -9.07 -15.70
C HIS A 175 18.52 -7.83 -15.77
N PRO A 176 19.43 -7.74 -16.76
CA PRO A 176 20.13 -6.51 -17.08
C PRO A 176 19.11 -5.40 -17.37
N ALA A 177 19.37 -4.20 -16.88
CA ALA A 177 18.49 -3.07 -17.07
C ALA A 177 19.26 -1.74 -17.13
N ASN A 178 18.68 -0.77 -17.83
CA ASN A 178 19.17 0.61 -17.91
C ASN A 178 17.98 1.57 -17.87
N SER A 179 18.18 2.74 -17.27
CA SER A 179 17.20 3.82 -17.39
C SER A 179 17.27 4.46 -18.78
N VAL A 180 16.11 4.69 -19.38
CA VAL A 180 15.93 5.44 -20.63
C VAL A 180 14.84 6.49 -20.38
N GLY A 181 15.27 7.74 -20.16
CA GLY A 181 14.37 8.78 -19.68
C GLY A 181 13.89 8.48 -18.25
N ASP A 182 12.58 8.32 -18.10
CA ASP A 182 11.94 7.98 -16.81
C ASP A 182 11.65 6.48 -16.68
N ASP A 183 11.88 5.70 -17.74
CA ASP A 183 11.54 4.29 -17.77
C ASP A 183 12.78 3.41 -17.55
N ILE A 184 12.54 2.15 -17.19
CA ILE A 184 13.58 1.14 -17.02
C ILE A 184 13.42 0.11 -18.13
N GLU A 185 14.35 0.10 -19.08
CA GLU A 185 14.42 -0.95 -20.09
C GLU A 185 15.07 -2.20 -19.50
N VAL A 186 14.46 -3.36 -19.77
CA VAL A 186 14.88 -4.67 -19.27
C VAL A 186 15.30 -5.54 -20.45
N TYR A 187 16.47 -6.18 -20.34
CA TYR A 187 17.07 -6.96 -21.42
C TYR A 187 17.22 -8.45 -21.05
N SER A 188 17.29 -9.31 -22.06
CA SER A 188 17.60 -10.75 -21.90
C SER A 188 19.10 -11.03 -21.82
N ASP A 189 19.93 -10.14 -22.35
CA ASP A 189 21.38 -10.30 -22.47
C ASP A 189 22.10 -9.11 -21.82
N ASP A 190 23.12 -9.42 -21.02
CA ASP A 190 23.93 -8.46 -20.30
C ASP A 190 25.01 -7.82 -21.19
N GLN A 191 25.48 -8.57 -22.19
CA GLN A 191 26.57 -8.17 -23.09
C GLN A 191 26.06 -7.35 -24.27
N ASN A 192 24.86 -7.66 -24.77
CA ASN A 192 24.24 -6.95 -25.88
C ASN A 192 22.91 -6.36 -25.42
N ARG A 193 22.93 -5.11 -24.93
CA ARG A 193 21.74 -4.36 -24.53
C ARG A 193 21.28 -3.50 -25.71
N SER A 194 20.49 -4.10 -26.59
CA SER A 194 19.95 -3.45 -27.79
C SER A 194 18.44 -3.68 -27.87
N GLU A 195 17.78 -3.02 -28.83
CA GLU A 195 16.35 -3.21 -29.06
C GLU A 195 15.97 -4.68 -29.31
N GLN A 196 16.88 -5.47 -29.90
CA GLN A 196 16.65 -6.89 -30.17
C GLN A 196 16.65 -7.76 -28.90
N THR A 197 17.32 -7.32 -27.84
CA THR A 197 17.41 -8.05 -26.56
C THR A 197 16.52 -7.44 -25.49
N ARG A 198 15.80 -6.34 -25.78
CA ARG A 198 14.83 -5.72 -24.88
C ARG A 198 13.61 -6.62 -24.74
N ILE A 199 13.39 -7.10 -23.52
CA ILE A 199 12.27 -8.01 -23.18
C ILE A 199 11.12 -7.32 -22.47
N GLY A 200 11.32 -6.08 -22.01
CA GLY A 200 10.27 -5.31 -21.36
C GLY A 200 10.70 -3.89 -21.04
N VAL A 201 9.72 -3.07 -20.71
CA VAL A 201 9.90 -1.71 -20.19
C VAL A 201 9.06 -1.59 -18.93
N LEU A 202 9.70 -1.19 -17.84
CA LEU A 202 8.99 -0.83 -16.61
C LEU A 202 8.80 0.69 -16.64
N HIS A 203 7.57 1.11 -16.92
CA HIS A 203 7.22 2.52 -16.93
C HIS A 203 7.15 3.06 -15.52
N THR A 204 7.74 4.23 -15.29
CA THR A 204 7.70 4.89 -13.98
C THR A 204 7.05 6.26 -14.07
N LEU A 205 6.80 6.88 -12.92
CA LEU A 205 6.26 8.23 -12.83
C LEU A 205 7.28 9.14 -12.15
N ARG A 206 7.40 10.35 -12.68
CA ARG A 206 8.23 11.40 -12.12
C ARG A 206 7.39 12.30 -11.21
N GLN A 207 7.94 12.66 -10.05
CA GLN A 207 7.37 13.71 -9.21
C GLN A 207 7.27 15.02 -10.02
N GLN A 208 6.14 15.71 -9.96
CA GLN A 208 5.92 17.00 -10.64
C GLN A 208 5.42 18.12 -9.73
N CYS A 209 5.00 17.79 -8.49
CA CYS A 209 4.57 18.81 -7.53
C CYS A 209 5.78 19.66 -7.14
N GLU A 210 5.66 20.98 -7.32
CA GLU A 210 6.71 21.93 -6.98
C GLU A 210 7.12 21.75 -5.52
N LYS A 211 8.43 21.78 -5.26
CA LYS A 211 9.02 21.67 -3.93
C LYS A 211 9.61 23.01 -3.51
N GLU A 212 9.54 23.30 -2.22
CA GLU A 212 10.22 24.46 -1.64
C GLU A 212 11.74 24.23 -1.45
N THR A 213 12.18 22.98 -1.62
CA THR A 213 13.58 22.55 -1.50
C THR A 213 14.18 22.31 -2.88
N ASP A 214 15.51 22.41 -2.98
CA ASP A 214 16.29 22.02 -4.17
C ASP A 214 16.40 20.49 -4.33
N ASP A 215 15.53 19.72 -3.68
CA ASP A 215 15.55 18.26 -3.76
C ASP A 215 15.18 17.80 -5.18
N PRO A 216 15.86 16.76 -5.69
CA PRO A 216 15.58 16.25 -7.03
C PRO A 216 14.13 15.74 -7.14
N TYR A 217 13.57 15.85 -8.33
CA TYR A 217 12.28 15.27 -8.67
C TYR A 217 12.47 13.79 -8.98
N MET A 218 12.02 12.94 -8.07
CA MET A 218 12.31 11.51 -8.13
C MET A 218 11.47 10.79 -9.19
N ALA A 219 12.07 9.79 -9.81
CA ALA A 219 11.42 8.70 -10.53
C ALA A 219 12.07 7.39 -10.04
N MET A 220 11.40 6.25 -10.21
CA MET A 220 11.93 4.95 -9.82
C MET A 220 13.13 4.53 -10.69
#